data_AF-A0A2S5LUI2-F1
#
_entry.id   AF-A0A2S5LUI2-F1
#
_cell.length_a   1.000
_cell.length_b   1.000
_cell.length_c   1.000
_cell.angle_alpha   90.00
_cell.angle_beta   90.00
_cell.angle_gamma   90.00
#
_symmetry.space_group_name_H-M   'P 1'
#
loop_
_entity.id
_entity.type
_entity.pdbx_description
1 polymer ?
#
loop_
_entity_poly.entity_id
_entity_poly.type
_entity_poly.pdbx_seq_one_letter_code
_entity_poly.pdbx_strand_id
1 'polypeptide(L)'
;MEIQLNKSLSIVIRYVYQRNNVYYYQRKIPLDLRERFNGQLNVKINLETSDLKEVARKVEALNKKHESSWQAMRENKDLTSASVTEEALRLLKSWGLSPYPIENDPSALALFRDHVIDPKREAYADGDEWTHKHADASEYLDKVELEAGKLLNEGIPFLISDAMEFFLQTYERGTDEKYNTYTRRAVKRLIEIVGDKPFIDVNRADANLFVAKLLESRVKTATVKRLISSVRVIYHFVIKEKEMSLIKENPFSSVSVSGFGKDAKRRTSFSKDQLNKLRAEYHSKDDSIRWLVALQTDLGCRLGEAAGLALDDLHLNAEIPYVSIRPHPWRSLKTEGSERDVPLVGDSLWAAKRIVETSAKDAKFAFPRYTTHGSCNANNASATINKWFQTVGLSKTTHELRHTMTDRLRNTNANAMVIDAVCGWGKKGALRDVYGFGFALQMLHEALLRTIEKDSG
;
A
#
# COMPACT_ATOMS: atom_id res chain seq x y z
N MET A 1 36.76 31.46 -34.81
CA MET A 1 37.24 31.56 -36.19
C MET A 1 36.30 32.48 -36.95
N GLU A 2 36.84 33.49 -37.62
CA GLU A 2 36.05 34.36 -38.51
C GLU A 2 36.07 33.75 -39.91
N ILE A 3 34.89 33.47 -40.46
CA ILE A 3 34.74 32.82 -41.76
C ILE A 3 34.03 33.78 -42.70
N GLN A 4 34.68 34.14 -43.81
CA GLN A 4 34.09 34.95 -44.86
C GLN A 4 33.19 34.09 -45.74
N LEU A 5 31.90 34.43 -45.80
CA LEU A 5 30.94 33.77 -46.70
C LEU A 5 30.99 34.37 -48.11
N ASN A 6 31.31 35.66 -48.23
CA ASN A 6 31.62 36.37 -49.48
C ASN A 6 32.34 37.71 -49.16
N LYS A 7 32.67 38.53 -50.18
CA LYS A 7 33.36 39.83 -50.03
C LYS A 7 32.70 40.84 -49.06
N SER A 8 31.46 40.60 -48.61
CA SER A 8 30.68 41.54 -47.79
C SER A 8 30.07 40.95 -46.50
N LEU A 9 30.27 39.66 -46.19
CA LEU A 9 29.69 39.01 -45.00
C LEU A 9 30.69 38.05 -44.33
N SER A 10 31.02 38.29 -43.06
CA SER A 10 31.75 37.35 -42.19
C SER A 10 30.87 36.89 -41.02
N ILE A 11 30.96 35.60 -40.67
CA ILE A 11 30.35 35.03 -39.46
C ILE A 11 31.47 34.52 -38.55
N VAL A 12 31.41 34.90 -37.27
CA VAL A 12 32.35 34.44 -36.25
C VAL A 12 31.74 33.25 -35.52
N ILE A 13 32.26 32.05 -35.80
CA ILE A 13 31.92 30.85 -35.02
C ILE A 13 32.96 30.73 -33.91
N ARG A 14 32.51 30.82 -32.65
CA ARG A 14 33.38 30.66 -31.46
C ARG A 14 33.63 29.18 -31.18
N TYR A 15 34.74 28.86 -30.51
CA TYR A 15 35.07 27.48 -30.11
C TYR A 15 35.26 26.51 -31.28
N VAL A 16 35.64 26.99 -32.46
CA VAL A 16 35.99 26.16 -33.63
C VAL A 16 37.38 26.55 -34.16
N TYR A 17 38.13 25.54 -34.60
CA TYR A 17 39.37 25.71 -35.38
C TYR A 17 39.42 24.70 -36.53
N GLN A 18 40.21 24.99 -37.56
CA GLN A 18 40.36 24.13 -38.73
C GLN A 18 41.76 23.50 -38.77
N ARG A 19 41.85 22.21 -39.11
CA ARG A 19 43.12 21.50 -39.35
C ARG A 19 42.92 20.50 -40.50
N ASN A 20 43.80 20.51 -41.49
CA ASN A 20 43.76 19.60 -42.65
C ASN A 20 42.37 19.51 -43.32
N ASN A 21 41.73 20.66 -43.57
CA ASN A 21 40.40 20.77 -44.19
C ASN A 21 39.22 20.19 -43.38
N VAL A 22 39.44 19.89 -42.10
CA VAL A 22 38.43 19.38 -41.16
C VAL A 22 38.23 20.40 -40.03
N TYR A 23 36.99 20.59 -39.61
CA TYR A 23 36.64 21.51 -38.51
C TYR A 23 36.55 20.78 -37.17
N TYR A 24 37.12 21.39 -36.14
CA TYR A 24 37.15 20.87 -34.78
C TYR A 24 36.52 21.88 -33.82
N TYR A 25 35.63 21.41 -32.96
CA TYR A 25 35.21 22.15 -31.78
C TYR A 25 36.29 22.09 -30.71
N GLN A 26 36.62 23.22 -30.09
CA GLN A 26 37.57 23.31 -28.98
C GLN A 26 37.08 24.27 -27.90
N ARG A 27 36.96 23.76 -26.67
CA ARG A 27 36.57 24.57 -25.51
C ARG A 27 37.45 24.30 -24.31
N LYS A 28 37.88 25.37 -23.63
CA LYS A 28 38.72 25.29 -22.43
C LYS A 28 37.90 24.80 -21.25
N ILE A 29 38.43 23.83 -20.50
CA ILE A 29 37.78 23.29 -19.31
C ILE A 29 37.96 24.30 -18.15
N PRO A 30 36.87 24.67 -17.44
CA PRO A 30 36.94 25.54 -16.27
C PRO A 30 37.88 24.99 -15.19
N LEU A 31 38.62 25.88 -14.53
CA LEU A 31 39.71 25.50 -13.62
C LEU A 31 39.24 24.61 -12.46
N ASP A 32 38.05 24.90 -11.95
CA ASP A 32 37.35 24.19 -10.88
C ASP A 32 36.90 22.77 -11.25
N LEU A 33 36.84 22.45 -12.54
CA LEU A 33 36.42 21.14 -13.04
C LEU A 33 37.58 20.30 -13.58
N ARG A 34 38.80 20.84 -13.68
CA ARG A 34 39.94 20.15 -14.31
C ARG A 34 40.35 18.84 -13.64
N GLU A 35 40.25 18.78 -12.31
CA GLU A 35 40.51 17.54 -11.57
C GLU A 35 39.54 16.42 -11.96
N ARG A 36 38.31 16.77 -12.37
CA ARG A 36 37.29 15.80 -12.84
C ARG A 36 37.50 15.34 -14.28
N PHE A 37 38.39 16.00 -15.03
CA PHE A 37 38.76 15.65 -16.40
C PHE A 37 40.23 15.22 -16.49
N ASN A 38 40.77 14.59 -15.43
CA ASN A 38 42.13 14.05 -15.38
C ASN A 38 43.23 15.04 -15.82
N GLY A 39 43.07 16.33 -15.48
CA GLY A 39 44.05 17.37 -15.80
C GLY A 39 43.99 17.90 -17.25
N GLN A 40 43.04 17.45 -18.07
CA GLN A 40 42.86 17.98 -19.42
C GLN A 40 42.49 19.48 -19.42
N LEU A 41 43.07 20.23 -20.34
CA LEU A 41 42.89 21.69 -20.43
C LEU A 41 41.77 22.10 -21.39
N ASN A 42 41.49 21.29 -22.41
CA ASN A 42 40.50 21.60 -23.43
C ASN A 42 39.76 20.33 -23.88
N VAL A 43 38.45 20.45 -24.07
CA VAL A 43 37.68 19.48 -24.86
C VAL A 43 37.91 19.78 -26.33
N LYS A 44 38.23 18.75 -27.13
CA LYS A 44 38.41 18.84 -28.59
C LYS A 44 37.57 17.76 -29.27
N ILE A 45 36.74 18.14 -30.23
CA ILE A 45 35.81 17.24 -30.93
C ILE A 45 35.92 17.50 -32.43
N ASN A 46 36.13 16.45 -33.23
CA ASN A 46 36.03 16.54 -34.69
C ASN A 46 34.56 16.71 -35.08
N LEU A 47 34.22 17.69 -35.92
CA LEU A 47 32.83 17.95 -36.32
C LEU A 47 32.37 17.06 -37.48
N GLU A 48 33.30 16.34 -38.12
CA GLU A 48 33.05 15.37 -39.20
C GLU A 48 32.22 15.93 -40.35
N THR A 49 32.33 17.23 -40.59
CA THR A 49 31.65 17.93 -41.67
C THR A 49 32.50 19.12 -42.10
N SER A 50 32.49 19.40 -43.40
CA SER A 50 33.08 20.59 -44.01
C SER A 50 32.02 21.66 -44.34
N ASP A 51 30.72 21.37 -44.12
CA ASP A 51 29.64 22.34 -44.30
C ASP A 51 29.60 23.32 -43.13
N LEU A 52 29.86 24.59 -43.43
CA LEU A 52 29.91 25.69 -42.48
C LEU A 52 28.61 25.91 -41.69
N LYS A 53 27.44 25.65 -42.29
CA LYS A 53 26.15 25.77 -41.59
C LYS A 53 25.97 24.65 -40.59
N GLU A 54 26.39 23.44 -40.96
CA GLU A 54 26.35 22.28 -40.08
C GLU A 54 27.38 22.41 -38.94
N VAL A 55 28.57 22.92 -39.23
CA VAL A 55 29.60 23.30 -38.24
C VAL A 55 29.03 24.26 -37.21
N ALA A 56 28.37 25.35 -37.63
CA ALA A 56 27.79 26.33 -36.72
C ALA A 56 26.76 25.71 -35.76
N ARG A 57 25.85 24.88 -36.31
CA ARG A 57 24.82 24.18 -35.53
C ARG A 57 25.43 23.20 -34.54
N LYS A 58 26.40 22.38 -34.98
CA LYS A 58 27.09 21.40 -34.12
C LYS A 58 27.85 22.10 -33.00
N VAL A 59 28.56 23.19 -33.30
CA VAL A 59 29.30 23.98 -32.31
C VAL A 59 28.37 24.60 -31.27
N GLU A 60 27.25 25.18 -31.67
CA GLU A 60 26.28 25.76 -30.73
C GLU A 60 25.66 24.69 -29.81
N ALA A 61 25.29 23.55 -30.38
CA ALA A 61 24.78 22.41 -29.62
C ALA A 61 25.82 21.86 -28.62
N LEU A 62 27.06 21.66 -29.05
CA LEU A 62 28.15 21.21 -28.19
C LEU A 62 28.48 22.22 -27.09
N ASN A 63 28.47 23.52 -27.42
CA ASN A 63 28.75 24.56 -26.42
C ASN A 63 27.65 24.63 -25.35
N LYS A 64 26.38 24.55 -25.75
CA LYS A 64 25.25 24.50 -24.81
C LYS A 64 25.34 23.24 -23.93
N LYS A 65 25.62 22.08 -24.54
CA LYS A 65 25.81 20.78 -23.86
C LYS A 65 26.89 20.84 -22.78
N HIS A 66 28.07 21.36 -23.11
CA HIS A 66 29.18 21.44 -22.16
C HIS A 66 28.92 22.45 -21.03
N GLU A 67 28.19 23.55 -21.28
CA GLU A 67 27.90 24.52 -20.21
C GLU A 67 26.91 23.94 -19.20
N SER A 68 25.84 23.29 -19.67
CA SER A 68 24.87 22.63 -18.80
C SER A 68 25.50 21.51 -17.97
N SER A 69 26.36 20.68 -18.59
CA SER A 69 27.08 19.62 -17.89
C SER A 69 28.03 20.16 -16.81
N TRP A 70 28.80 21.21 -17.11
CA TRP A 70 29.68 21.84 -16.14
C TRP A 70 28.93 22.51 -14.99
N GLN A 71 27.74 23.05 -15.24
CA GLN A 71 26.90 23.62 -14.19
C GLN A 71 26.36 22.52 -13.25
N ALA A 72 25.86 21.42 -13.79
CA ALA A 72 25.39 20.28 -13.00
C ALA A 72 26.50 19.67 -12.11
N MET A 73 27.72 19.56 -12.64
CA MET A 73 28.91 19.09 -11.89
C MET A 73 29.32 20.01 -10.73
N ARG A 74 28.97 21.30 -10.79
CA ARG A 74 29.23 22.27 -9.71
C ARG A 74 28.19 22.23 -8.61
N GLU A 75 26.95 21.90 -8.96
CA GLU A 75 25.81 21.94 -8.04
C GLU A 75 25.74 20.72 -7.10
N ASN A 76 26.44 19.62 -7.41
CA ASN A 76 26.24 18.34 -6.73
C ASN A 76 27.53 17.76 -6.10
N LYS A 77 27.69 17.90 -4.77
CA LYS A 77 28.85 17.40 -4.01
C LYS A 77 28.62 16.11 -3.21
N ASP A 78 27.38 15.61 -3.09
CA ASP A 78 27.07 14.35 -2.40
C ASP A 78 25.88 13.63 -3.05
N LEU A 79 26.12 12.50 -3.74
CA LEU A 79 25.10 11.79 -4.54
C LEU A 79 24.57 10.52 -3.84
N THR A 80 23.24 10.41 -3.76
CA THR A 80 22.48 9.18 -3.44
C THR A 80 22.07 8.43 -4.71
N SER A 81 21.66 7.16 -4.63
CA SER A 81 21.31 6.33 -5.81
C SER A 81 20.19 6.92 -6.67
N ALA A 82 19.14 7.49 -6.07
CA ALA A 82 18.04 8.12 -6.80
C ALA A 82 18.51 9.35 -7.63
N SER A 83 19.52 10.07 -7.14
CA SER A 83 20.08 11.21 -7.85
C SER A 83 21.00 10.80 -9.01
N VAL A 84 21.64 9.62 -8.93
CA VAL A 84 22.43 9.06 -10.04
C VAL A 84 21.52 8.69 -11.21
N THR A 85 20.39 8.03 -10.98
CA THR A 85 19.44 7.68 -12.04
C THR A 85 18.82 8.93 -12.68
N GLU A 86 18.48 9.97 -11.91
CA GLU A 86 17.97 11.23 -12.47
C GLU A 86 19.01 11.91 -13.38
N GLU A 87 20.28 11.94 -12.95
CA GLU A 87 21.36 12.52 -13.74
C GLU A 87 21.69 11.65 -14.98
N ALA A 88 21.57 10.33 -14.88
CA ALA A 88 21.71 9.43 -16.01
C ALA A 88 20.61 9.66 -17.06
N LEU A 89 19.36 9.85 -16.63
CA LEU A 89 18.26 10.21 -17.52
C LEU A 89 18.48 11.56 -18.19
N ARG A 90 19.02 12.55 -17.47
CA ARG A 90 19.40 13.87 -18.06
C ARG A 90 20.54 13.71 -19.06
N LEU A 91 21.53 12.88 -18.76
CA LEU A 91 22.62 12.54 -19.67
C LEU A 91 22.05 11.94 -20.95
N LEU A 92 21.26 10.87 -20.88
CA LEU A 92 20.62 10.23 -22.04
C LEU A 92 19.81 11.24 -22.86
N LYS A 93 18.97 12.04 -22.20
CA LYS A 93 18.17 13.08 -22.86
C LYS A 93 19.02 14.12 -23.58
N SER A 94 20.18 14.48 -23.04
CA SER A 94 21.12 15.42 -23.68
C SER A 94 21.73 14.87 -24.97
N TRP A 95 21.73 13.55 -25.14
CA TRP A 95 22.13 12.83 -26.34
C TRP A 95 20.95 12.44 -27.25
N GLY A 96 19.73 12.87 -26.91
CA GLY A 96 18.52 12.49 -27.64
C GLY A 96 18.11 11.03 -27.46
N LEU A 97 18.60 10.38 -26.40
CA LEU A 97 18.34 8.98 -26.11
C LEU A 97 17.23 8.83 -25.05
N SER A 98 16.40 7.81 -25.25
CA SER A 98 15.39 7.31 -24.33
C SER A 98 15.99 6.24 -23.41
N PRO A 99 15.58 6.17 -22.14
CA PRO A 99 15.93 5.04 -21.28
C PRO A 99 15.18 3.75 -21.65
N TYR A 100 14.36 3.74 -22.71
CA TYR A 100 13.72 2.54 -23.22
C TYR A 100 14.51 2.03 -24.45
N PRO A 101 15.20 0.88 -24.35
CA PRO A 101 16.15 0.43 -25.38
C PRO A 101 15.58 0.42 -26.82
N ILE A 102 14.31 0.05 -26.96
CA ILE A 102 13.61 -0.11 -28.25
C ILE A 102 13.33 1.24 -28.94
N GLU A 103 13.31 2.34 -28.19
CA GLU A 103 12.95 3.67 -28.72
C GLU A 103 14.14 4.41 -29.34
N ASN A 104 15.36 3.91 -29.14
CA ASN A 104 16.57 4.63 -29.51
C ASN A 104 16.98 4.42 -30.96
N ASP A 105 17.30 5.52 -31.64
CA ASP A 105 17.91 5.50 -32.97
C ASP A 105 19.33 4.88 -32.91
N PRO A 106 19.68 3.92 -33.78
CA PRO A 106 20.99 3.29 -33.77
C PRO A 106 22.16 4.24 -33.96
N SER A 107 22.00 5.32 -34.74
CA SER A 107 23.06 6.31 -34.94
C SER A 107 23.26 7.19 -33.70
N ALA A 108 22.19 7.56 -32.99
CA ALA A 108 22.30 8.26 -31.71
C ALA A 108 23.00 7.39 -30.64
N LEU A 109 22.72 6.08 -30.61
CA LEU A 109 23.38 5.13 -29.72
C LEU A 109 24.87 4.98 -30.02
N ALA A 110 25.25 4.88 -31.30
CA ALA A 110 26.64 4.82 -31.72
C ALA A 110 27.39 6.08 -31.27
N LEU A 111 26.84 7.27 -31.54
CA LEU A 111 27.44 8.53 -31.11
C LEU A 111 27.66 8.63 -29.59
N PHE A 112 26.72 8.12 -28.79
CA PHE A 112 26.87 8.06 -27.34
C PHE A 112 28.02 7.14 -26.93
N ARG A 113 28.10 5.94 -27.50
CA ARG A 113 29.20 4.98 -27.23
C ARG A 113 30.55 5.57 -27.61
N ASP A 114 30.67 6.08 -28.83
CA ASP A 114 31.91 6.61 -29.39
C ASP A 114 32.47 7.81 -28.61
N HIS A 115 31.61 8.58 -27.93
CA HIS A 115 32.02 9.83 -27.28
C HIS A 115 31.95 9.81 -25.75
N VAL A 116 31.24 8.85 -25.15
CA VAL A 116 31.08 8.75 -23.69
C VAL A 116 31.76 7.50 -23.14
N ILE A 117 31.60 6.36 -23.83
CA ILE A 117 32.04 5.06 -23.31
C ILE A 117 33.42 4.70 -23.86
N ASP A 118 33.58 4.66 -25.17
CA ASP A 118 34.77 4.13 -25.82
C ASP A 118 36.05 4.92 -25.52
N PRO A 119 36.06 6.26 -25.46
CA PRO A 119 37.27 7.00 -25.11
C PRO A 119 37.79 6.68 -23.70
N LYS A 120 36.89 6.36 -22.76
CA LYS A 120 37.27 5.99 -21.38
C LYS A 120 37.74 4.54 -21.33
N ARG A 121 37.11 3.66 -22.10
CA ARG A 121 37.51 2.27 -22.24
C ARG A 121 38.90 2.14 -22.86
N GLU A 122 39.18 2.88 -23.93
CA GLU A 122 40.48 2.95 -24.58
C GLU A 122 41.56 3.48 -23.64
N ALA A 123 41.26 4.58 -22.93
CA ALA A 123 42.18 5.15 -21.95
C ALA A 123 42.48 4.21 -20.78
N TYR A 124 41.49 3.42 -20.33
CA TYR A 124 41.68 2.43 -19.27
C TYR A 124 42.50 1.22 -19.74
N ALA A 125 42.26 0.77 -20.98
CA ALA A 125 42.96 -0.36 -21.55
C ALA A 125 44.44 -0.08 -21.86
N ASP A 126 44.81 1.19 -22.11
CA ASP A 126 46.19 1.63 -22.40
C ASP A 126 46.89 0.78 -23.49
N GLY A 127 46.13 0.42 -24.53
CA GLY A 127 46.62 -0.40 -25.64
C GLY A 127 46.64 -1.91 -25.38
N ASP A 128 46.26 -2.39 -24.19
CA ASP A 128 46.07 -3.80 -23.91
C ASP A 128 44.73 -4.32 -24.45
N GLU A 129 44.79 -5.17 -25.49
CA GLU A 129 43.60 -5.67 -26.19
C GLU A 129 42.71 -6.54 -25.30
N TRP A 130 43.31 -7.27 -24.35
CA TRP A 130 42.57 -8.11 -23.42
C TRP A 130 41.70 -7.28 -22.47
N THR A 131 42.31 -6.26 -21.86
CA THR A 131 41.65 -5.30 -20.98
C THR A 131 40.61 -4.50 -21.76
N HIS A 132 40.92 -4.06 -22.98
CA HIS A 132 39.94 -3.37 -23.82
C HIS A 132 38.66 -4.20 -24.04
N LYS A 133 38.80 -5.51 -24.26
CA LYS A 133 37.65 -6.39 -24.51
C LYS A 133 36.90 -6.80 -23.24
N HIS A 134 37.59 -7.03 -22.13
CA HIS A 134 37.03 -7.70 -20.96
C HIS A 134 36.90 -6.83 -19.70
N ALA A 135 37.41 -5.59 -19.70
CA ALA A 135 37.25 -4.69 -18.56
C ALA A 135 35.77 -4.46 -18.23
N ASP A 136 35.46 -4.53 -16.93
CA ASP A 136 34.13 -4.22 -16.42
C ASP A 136 33.89 -2.70 -16.55
N ALA A 137 32.71 -2.32 -17.04
CA ALA A 137 32.36 -0.92 -17.26
C ALA A 137 32.46 -0.06 -15.99
N SER A 138 32.27 -0.66 -14.81
CA SER A 138 32.41 0.01 -13.52
C SER A 138 33.85 0.41 -13.17
N GLU A 139 34.85 -0.14 -13.86
CA GLU A 139 36.26 0.18 -13.64
C GLU A 139 36.68 1.48 -14.34
N TYR A 140 35.97 1.87 -15.42
CA TYR A 140 36.35 3.02 -16.25
C TYR A 140 35.24 4.05 -16.51
N LEU A 141 33.98 3.74 -16.20
CA LEU A 141 32.87 4.71 -16.25
C LEU A 141 32.60 5.28 -14.87
N ASP A 142 32.15 6.54 -14.83
CA ASP A 142 31.61 7.09 -13.59
C ASP A 142 30.22 6.53 -13.29
N LYS A 143 29.70 6.79 -12.08
CA LYS A 143 28.42 6.23 -11.61
C LYS A 143 27.24 6.61 -12.51
N VAL A 144 27.25 7.81 -13.10
CA VAL A 144 26.14 8.31 -13.93
C VAL A 144 26.20 7.70 -15.33
N GLU A 145 27.39 7.58 -15.91
CA GLU A 145 27.59 6.97 -17.22
C GLU A 145 27.34 5.46 -17.19
N LEU A 146 27.79 4.79 -16.12
CA LEU A 146 27.50 3.38 -15.89
C LEU A 146 26.00 3.14 -15.79
N GLU A 147 25.28 3.99 -15.04
CA GLU A 147 23.82 3.92 -14.93
C GLU A 147 23.12 4.23 -16.26
N ALA A 148 23.59 5.22 -17.02
CA ALA A 148 23.07 5.53 -18.35
C ALA A 148 23.24 4.35 -19.31
N GLY A 149 24.41 3.69 -19.29
CA GLY A 149 24.66 2.47 -20.06
C GLY A 149 23.71 1.33 -19.68
N LYS A 150 23.41 1.15 -18.38
CA LYS A 150 22.42 0.17 -17.91
C LYS A 150 21.02 0.49 -18.42
N LEU A 151 20.56 1.74 -18.28
CA LEU A 151 19.25 2.17 -18.77
C LEU A 151 19.09 1.93 -20.28
N LEU A 152 20.13 2.18 -21.07
CA LEU A 152 20.12 1.92 -22.52
C LEU A 152 20.03 0.44 -22.89
N ASN A 153 20.50 -0.46 -22.03
CA ASN A 153 20.51 -1.89 -22.28
C ASN A 153 19.27 -2.59 -21.68
N GLU A 154 18.91 -2.23 -20.45
CA GLU A 154 17.96 -2.97 -19.60
C GLU A 154 16.64 -2.22 -19.40
N GLY A 155 16.61 -0.91 -19.65
CA GLY A 155 15.46 -0.06 -19.38
C GLY A 155 15.45 0.54 -17.97
N ILE A 156 14.42 1.35 -17.68
CA ILE A 156 14.16 1.81 -16.31
C ILE A 156 13.79 0.58 -15.45
N PRO A 157 14.48 0.33 -14.33
CA PRO A 157 14.15 -0.80 -13.47
C PRO A 157 12.75 -0.63 -12.89
N PHE A 158 11.96 -1.70 -12.96
CA PHE A 158 10.64 -1.74 -12.32
C PHE A 158 10.79 -1.97 -10.82
N LEU A 159 10.52 -0.95 -9.99
CA LEU A 159 10.81 -0.96 -8.55
C LEU A 159 9.67 -1.55 -7.70
N ILE A 160 9.91 -1.67 -6.38
CA ILE A 160 8.88 -2.08 -5.42
C ILE A 160 7.74 -1.05 -5.37
N SER A 161 8.07 0.24 -5.40
CA SER A 161 7.10 1.33 -5.45
C SER A 161 6.23 1.26 -6.72
N ASP A 162 6.83 1.03 -7.89
CA ASP A 162 6.10 0.86 -9.15
C ASP A 162 5.16 -0.35 -9.11
N ALA A 163 5.62 -1.48 -8.55
CA ALA A 163 4.82 -2.68 -8.36
C ALA A 163 3.58 -2.42 -7.49
N MET A 164 3.72 -1.59 -6.46
CA MET A 164 2.60 -1.15 -5.62
C MET A 164 1.62 -0.26 -6.40
N GLU A 165 2.10 0.75 -7.11
CA GLU A 165 1.21 1.63 -7.89
C GLU A 165 0.46 0.86 -8.97
N PHE A 166 1.16 0.00 -9.72
CA PHE A 166 0.56 -0.87 -10.72
C PHE A 166 -0.53 -1.77 -10.11
N PHE A 167 -0.25 -2.37 -8.95
CA PHE A 167 -1.24 -3.17 -8.22
C PHE A 167 -2.46 -2.34 -7.81
N LEU A 168 -2.27 -1.15 -7.23
CA LEU A 168 -3.37 -0.32 -6.76
C LEU A 168 -4.23 0.25 -7.89
N GLN A 169 -3.66 0.48 -9.07
CA GLN A 169 -4.39 0.96 -10.24
C GLN A 169 -5.19 -0.15 -10.94
N THR A 170 -4.69 -1.38 -10.91
CA THR A 170 -5.24 -2.49 -11.72
C THR A 170 -6.11 -3.44 -10.89
N TYR A 171 -5.89 -3.55 -9.58
CA TYR A 171 -6.62 -4.48 -8.72
C TYR A 171 -8.01 -3.94 -8.39
N GLU A 172 -9.06 -4.76 -8.50
CA GLU A 172 -10.47 -4.35 -8.31
C GLU A 172 -10.72 -3.63 -6.97
N ARG A 173 -10.04 -4.07 -5.89
CA ARG A 173 -10.15 -3.45 -4.56
C ARG A 173 -9.23 -2.25 -4.36
N GLY A 174 -8.45 -1.88 -5.37
CA GLY A 174 -7.59 -0.70 -5.40
C GLY A 174 -8.35 0.63 -5.40
N THR A 175 -9.68 0.61 -5.48
CA THR A 175 -10.53 1.81 -5.29
C THR A 175 -10.95 2.02 -3.82
N ASP A 176 -10.76 1.03 -2.94
CA ASP A 176 -11.05 1.15 -1.51
C ASP A 176 -9.92 1.92 -0.81
N GLU A 177 -10.22 3.15 -0.39
CA GLU A 177 -9.25 4.06 0.25
C GLU A 177 -8.59 3.47 1.50
N LYS A 178 -9.33 2.70 2.31
CA LYS A 178 -8.79 2.07 3.52
C LYS A 178 -7.84 0.95 3.15
N TYR A 179 -8.21 0.15 2.15
CA TYR A 179 -7.35 -0.90 1.60
C TYR A 179 -6.06 -0.29 1.05
N ASN A 180 -6.17 0.76 0.22
CA ASN A 180 -5.01 1.47 -0.35
C ASN A 180 -4.08 2.01 0.72
N THR A 181 -4.64 2.69 1.73
CA THR A 181 -3.86 3.25 2.85
C THR A 181 -3.08 2.15 3.57
N TYR A 182 -3.71 1.00 3.81
CA TYR A 182 -3.06 -0.13 4.45
C TYR A 182 -1.95 -0.75 3.59
N THR A 183 -2.23 -0.95 2.30
CA THR A 183 -1.27 -1.48 1.31
C THR A 183 -0.05 -0.57 1.18
N ARG A 184 -0.25 0.74 1.03
CA ARG A 184 0.82 1.75 0.97
C ARG A 184 1.70 1.73 2.21
N ARG A 185 1.10 1.63 3.41
CA ARG A 185 1.86 1.52 4.67
C ARG A 185 2.68 0.23 4.74
N ALA A 186 2.15 -0.88 4.25
CA ALA A 186 2.87 -2.15 4.25
C ALA A 186 4.09 -2.11 3.33
N VAL A 187 3.92 -1.59 2.12
CA VAL A 187 5.01 -1.45 1.13
C VAL A 187 6.03 -0.42 1.57
N LYS A 188 5.60 0.75 2.07
CA LYS A 188 6.51 1.76 2.62
C LYS A 188 7.43 1.16 3.68
N ARG A 189 6.88 0.34 4.58
CA ARG A 189 7.68 -0.31 5.62
C ARG A 189 8.63 -1.38 5.09
N LEU A 190 8.29 -2.04 3.98
CA LEU A 190 9.22 -2.92 3.28
C LEU A 190 10.38 -2.10 2.70
N ILE A 191 10.08 -1.04 1.96
CA ILE A 191 11.07 -0.14 1.34
C ILE A 191 12.01 0.47 2.40
N GLU A 192 11.49 0.89 3.55
CA GLU A 192 12.30 1.38 4.68
C GLU A 192 13.32 0.34 5.19
N ILE A 193 13.06 -0.96 5.01
CA ILE A 193 13.92 -2.05 5.50
C ILE A 193 14.87 -2.57 4.42
N VAL A 194 14.41 -2.74 3.18
CA VAL A 194 15.17 -3.41 2.11
C VAL A 194 15.59 -2.47 0.97
N GLY A 195 15.23 -1.18 1.05
CA GLY A 195 15.38 -0.21 -0.01
C GLY A 195 14.29 -0.34 -1.09
N ASP A 196 14.10 0.72 -1.88
CA ASP A 196 13.24 0.68 -3.07
C ASP A 196 14.04 0.15 -4.26
N LYS A 197 14.38 -1.13 -4.19
CA LYS A 197 15.22 -1.80 -5.20
C LYS A 197 14.37 -2.43 -6.31
N PRO A 198 14.98 -2.88 -7.43
CA PRO A 198 14.25 -3.53 -8.50
C PRO A 198 13.41 -4.71 -8.00
N PHE A 199 12.16 -4.80 -8.47
CA PHE A 199 11.21 -5.85 -8.10
C PHE A 199 11.78 -7.26 -8.34
N ILE A 200 12.56 -7.42 -9.41
CA ILE A 200 13.22 -8.67 -9.77
C ILE A 200 14.30 -9.08 -8.77
N ASP A 201 14.90 -8.14 -8.04
CA ASP A 201 16.00 -8.40 -7.10
C ASP A 201 15.54 -8.80 -5.70
N VAL A 202 14.26 -8.55 -5.37
CA VAL A 202 13.73 -8.86 -4.03
C VAL A 202 13.59 -10.36 -3.83
N ASN A 203 14.40 -10.94 -2.95
CA ASN A 203 14.50 -12.39 -2.79
C ASN A 203 14.02 -12.86 -1.41
N ARG A 204 14.19 -14.16 -1.14
CA ARG A 204 13.77 -14.77 0.14
C ARG A 204 14.49 -14.16 1.35
N ALA A 205 15.76 -13.78 1.21
CA ALA A 205 16.51 -13.16 2.28
C ALA A 205 15.91 -11.80 2.66
N ASP A 206 15.44 -11.02 1.68
CA ASP A 206 14.74 -9.76 1.93
C ASP A 206 13.41 -9.96 2.68
N ALA A 207 12.63 -10.97 2.29
CA ALA A 207 11.40 -11.30 2.99
C ALA A 207 11.66 -11.71 4.44
N ASN A 208 12.71 -12.51 4.69
CA ASN A 208 13.13 -12.90 6.03
C ASN A 208 13.67 -11.71 6.84
N LEU A 209 14.46 -10.82 6.22
CA LEU A 209 14.95 -9.59 6.82
C LEU A 209 13.79 -8.67 7.23
N PHE A 210 12.78 -8.54 6.38
CA PHE A 210 11.56 -7.80 6.68
C PHE A 210 10.88 -8.34 7.94
N VAL A 211 10.70 -9.66 8.05
CA VAL A 211 10.14 -10.28 9.26
C VAL A 211 11.01 -10.04 10.48
N ALA A 212 12.32 -10.27 10.36
CA ALA A 212 13.26 -10.10 11.47
C ALA A 212 13.23 -8.68 12.03
N LYS A 213 13.32 -7.67 11.15
CA LYS A 213 13.31 -6.25 11.54
C LYS A 213 11.98 -5.80 12.16
N LEU A 214 10.86 -6.35 11.70
CA LEU A 214 9.55 -6.09 12.31
C LEU A 214 9.45 -6.66 13.73
N LEU A 215 9.94 -7.89 13.94
CA LEU A 215 9.95 -8.54 15.24
C LEU A 215 10.92 -7.85 16.21
N GLU A 216 12.11 -7.45 15.74
CA GLU A 216 13.09 -6.64 16.48
C GLU A 216 12.46 -5.31 16.95
N SER A 217 11.67 -4.68 16.08
CA SER A 217 10.87 -3.48 16.39
C SER A 217 9.65 -3.75 17.27
N ARG A 218 9.53 -4.95 17.87
CA ARG A 218 8.43 -5.39 18.75
C ARG A 218 7.03 -5.29 18.11
N VAL A 219 6.93 -5.40 16.79
CA VAL A 219 5.64 -5.48 16.11
C VAL A 219 5.01 -6.84 16.42
N LYS A 220 3.74 -6.84 16.84
CA LYS A 220 3.01 -8.07 17.16
C LYS A 220 2.96 -9.05 15.98
N THR A 221 3.07 -10.34 16.25
CA THR A 221 3.19 -11.38 15.21
C THR A 221 1.99 -11.42 14.26
N ALA A 222 0.78 -11.14 14.77
CA ALA A 222 -0.43 -11.02 13.95
C ALA A 222 -0.36 -9.82 12.99
N THR A 223 0.23 -8.71 13.40
CA THR A 223 0.44 -7.54 12.55
C THR A 223 1.51 -7.84 11.50
N VAL A 224 2.62 -8.47 11.88
CA VAL A 224 3.66 -8.93 10.96
C VAL A 224 3.06 -9.80 9.86
N LYS A 225 2.25 -10.81 10.23
CA LYS A 225 1.61 -11.70 9.25
C LYS A 225 0.70 -10.95 8.27
N ARG A 226 -0.01 -9.91 8.71
CA ARG A 226 -0.86 -9.08 7.82
C ARG A 226 -0.04 -8.21 6.86
N LEU A 227 1.07 -7.63 7.34
CA LEU A 227 1.99 -6.87 6.48
C LEU A 227 2.57 -7.77 5.39
N ILE A 228 3.09 -8.95 5.76
CA ILE A 228 3.58 -9.96 4.80
C ILE A 228 2.48 -10.34 3.82
N SER A 229 1.25 -10.59 4.30
CA SER A 229 0.15 -10.99 3.43
C SER A 229 -0.20 -9.92 2.40
N SER A 230 -0.09 -8.64 2.77
CA SER A 230 -0.35 -7.52 1.86
C SER A 230 0.71 -7.47 0.76
N VAL A 231 1.99 -7.49 1.14
CA VAL A 231 3.10 -7.50 0.17
C VAL A 231 3.05 -8.74 -0.72
N ARG A 232 2.75 -9.92 -0.15
CA ARG A 232 2.63 -11.17 -0.89
C ARG A 232 1.59 -11.10 -2.01
N VAL A 233 0.44 -10.48 -1.75
CA VAL A 233 -0.61 -10.34 -2.77
C VAL A 233 -0.15 -9.44 -3.91
N ILE A 234 0.53 -8.33 -3.61
CA ILE A 234 1.12 -7.45 -4.63
C ILE A 234 2.09 -8.24 -5.52
N TYR A 235 3.04 -8.95 -4.92
CA TYR A 235 4.03 -9.74 -5.67
C TYR A 235 3.36 -10.81 -6.52
N HIS A 236 2.37 -11.53 -5.98
CA HIS A 236 1.67 -12.56 -6.72
C HIS A 236 0.94 -11.98 -7.95
N PHE A 237 0.24 -10.85 -7.76
CA PHE A 237 -0.48 -10.17 -8.83
C PHE A 237 0.48 -9.66 -9.91
N VAL A 238 1.53 -8.92 -9.52
CA VAL A 238 2.50 -8.34 -10.45
C VAL A 238 3.22 -9.42 -11.26
N ILE A 239 3.68 -10.50 -10.63
CA ILE A 239 4.34 -11.62 -11.32
C ILE A 239 3.43 -12.23 -12.38
N LYS A 240 2.13 -12.36 -12.07
CA LYS A 240 1.14 -12.89 -13.00
C LYS A 240 0.86 -11.94 -14.15
N GLU A 241 0.47 -10.70 -13.85
CA GLU A 241 0.00 -9.72 -14.85
C GLU A 241 1.14 -9.18 -15.73
N LYS A 242 2.39 -9.22 -15.27
CA LYS A 242 3.58 -8.91 -16.08
C LYS A 242 4.26 -10.15 -16.66
N GLU A 243 3.62 -11.32 -16.58
CA GLU A 243 4.11 -12.59 -17.16
C GLU A 243 5.52 -12.99 -16.69
N MET A 244 5.90 -12.61 -15.47
CA MET A 244 7.26 -12.82 -14.93
C MET A 244 7.44 -14.21 -14.29
N SER A 245 6.46 -15.10 -14.39
CA SER A 245 6.45 -16.38 -13.65
C SER A 245 7.63 -17.30 -13.97
N LEU A 246 8.27 -17.14 -15.13
CA LEU A 246 9.46 -17.91 -15.53
C LEU A 246 10.77 -17.41 -14.91
N ILE A 247 10.82 -16.14 -14.51
CA ILE A 247 12.04 -15.47 -14.03
C ILE A 247 11.92 -15.04 -12.57
N LYS A 248 10.71 -15.06 -12.00
CA LYS A 248 10.44 -14.54 -10.66
C LYS A 248 9.42 -15.38 -9.90
N GLU A 249 9.88 -15.99 -8.82
CA GLU A 249 8.98 -16.49 -7.79
C GLU A 249 8.63 -15.41 -6.76
N ASN A 250 7.50 -15.58 -6.08
CA ASN A 250 7.08 -14.66 -5.02
C ASN A 250 7.91 -14.89 -3.73
N PRO A 251 8.78 -13.93 -3.33
CA PRO A 251 9.66 -14.09 -2.18
C PRO A 251 8.91 -14.08 -0.84
N PHE A 252 7.64 -13.63 -0.82
CA PHE A 252 6.80 -13.58 0.38
C PHE A 252 5.86 -14.79 0.50
N SER A 253 5.89 -15.73 -0.45
CA SER A 253 5.14 -16.99 -0.37
C SER A 253 5.64 -17.83 0.80
N SER A 254 4.74 -18.33 1.65
CA SER A 254 5.09 -19.25 2.76
C SER A 254 6.14 -18.73 3.76
N VAL A 255 6.30 -17.41 3.92
CA VAL A 255 7.18 -16.85 4.97
C VAL A 255 6.64 -17.20 6.36
N SER A 256 7.51 -17.77 7.19
CA SER A 256 7.23 -18.11 8.58
C SER A 256 7.40 -16.89 9.49
N VAL A 257 6.58 -16.79 10.52
CA VAL A 257 6.71 -15.78 11.58
C VAL A 257 6.95 -16.55 12.87
N SER A 258 8.19 -16.49 13.38
CA SER A 258 8.54 -17.20 14.61
C SER A 258 7.65 -16.74 15.77
N GLY A 259 7.20 -17.69 16.59
CA GLY A 259 6.33 -17.41 17.72
C GLY A 259 4.94 -16.87 17.35
N PHE A 260 4.47 -17.06 16.11
CA PHE A 260 3.16 -16.58 15.67
C PHE A 260 2.04 -16.94 16.67
N GLY A 261 1.30 -15.92 17.12
CA GLY A 261 0.21 -16.06 18.07
C GLY A 261 0.61 -16.20 19.54
N LYS A 262 1.89 -16.43 19.87
CA LYS A 262 2.35 -16.54 21.28
C LYS A 262 2.26 -15.22 22.04
N ASP A 263 2.29 -14.09 21.32
CA ASP A 263 2.13 -12.73 21.85
C ASP A 263 0.66 -12.27 21.88
N ALA A 264 -0.28 -13.11 21.45
CA ALA A 264 -1.70 -12.81 21.51
C ALA A 264 -2.19 -12.91 22.96
N LYS A 265 -2.70 -11.80 23.50
CA LYS A 265 -3.45 -11.83 24.76
C LYS A 265 -4.77 -12.56 24.52
N ARG A 266 -5.05 -13.60 25.30
CA ARG A 266 -6.35 -14.27 25.29
C ARG A 266 -7.40 -13.25 25.76
N ARG A 267 -8.32 -12.87 24.86
CA ARG A 267 -9.49 -12.08 25.26
C ARG A 267 -10.36 -12.96 26.13
N THR A 268 -10.64 -12.52 27.35
CA THR A 268 -11.55 -13.21 28.26
C THR A 268 -12.95 -12.65 28.12
N SER A 269 -13.96 -13.50 28.19
CA SER A 269 -15.37 -13.12 28.21
C SER A 269 -15.68 -12.27 29.45
N PHE A 270 -16.78 -11.50 29.40
CA PHE A 270 -17.30 -10.80 30.58
C PHE A 270 -17.76 -11.84 31.62
N SER A 271 -17.40 -11.63 32.89
CA SER A 271 -17.98 -12.41 33.98
C SER A 271 -19.42 -11.98 34.23
N LYS A 272 -20.17 -12.81 34.96
CA LYS A 272 -21.55 -12.50 35.39
C LYS A 272 -21.61 -11.17 36.14
N ASP A 273 -20.72 -10.93 37.10
CA ASP A 273 -20.68 -9.66 37.85
C ASP A 273 -20.39 -8.45 36.96
N GLN A 274 -19.53 -8.61 35.96
CA GLN A 274 -19.24 -7.55 35.00
C GLN A 274 -20.45 -7.24 34.11
N LEU A 275 -21.20 -8.27 33.67
CA LEU A 275 -22.44 -8.09 32.92
C LEU A 275 -23.51 -7.42 33.78
N ASN A 276 -23.67 -7.85 35.04
CA ASN A 276 -24.64 -7.24 35.97
C ASN A 276 -24.31 -5.79 36.28
N LYS A 277 -23.01 -5.47 36.47
CA LYS A 277 -22.56 -4.08 36.60
C LYS A 277 -22.88 -3.26 35.35
N LEU A 278 -22.57 -3.81 34.17
CA LEU A 278 -22.86 -3.15 32.91
C LEU A 278 -24.37 -2.93 32.73
N ARG A 279 -25.18 -3.90 33.15
CA ARG A 279 -26.64 -3.84 33.16
C ARG A 279 -27.17 -2.72 34.03
N ALA A 280 -26.72 -2.63 35.28
CA ALA A 280 -27.10 -1.53 36.16
C ALA A 280 -26.76 -0.16 35.54
N GLU A 281 -25.56 -0.04 34.95
CA GLU A 281 -25.11 1.20 34.31
C GLU A 281 -25.95 1.59 33.09
N TYR A 282 -26.31 0.63 32.22
CA TYR A 282 -27.10 0.98 31.04
C TYR A 282 -28.57 1.26 31.32
N HIS A 283 -29.17 0.56 32.28
CA HIS A 283 -30.55 0.86 32.73
C HIS A 283 -30.62 2.18 33.48
N SER A 284 -29.60 2.52 34.28
CA SER A 284 -29.57 3.78 35.03
C SER A 284 -29.48 5.00 34.11
N LYS A 285 -28.65 4.92 33.06
CA LYS A 285 -28.39 6.07 32.18
C LYS A 285 -29.32 6.16 30.98
N ASP A 286 -29.81 5.03 30.48
CA ASP A 286 -30.87 4.94 29.46
C ASP A 286 -30.68 5.90 28.26
N ASP A 287 -29.54 5.76 27.58
CA ASP A 287 -29.18 6.57 26.41
C ASP A 287 -28.78 5.71 25.20
N SER A 288 -28.67 6.35 24.02
CA SER A 288 -28.32 5.68 22.76
C SER A 288 -27.02 4.84 22.80
N ILE A 289 -26.02 5.21 23.60
CA ILE A 289 -24.78 4.43 23.72
C ILE A 289 -25.06 3.15 24.51
N ARG A 290 -25.88 3.27 25.56
CA ARG A 290 -26.27 2.21 26.48
C ARG A 290 -27.17 1.18 25.79
N TRP A 291 -28.13 1.63 25.01
CA TRP A 291 -28.98 0.75 24.19
C TRP A 291 -28.17 -0.07 23.19
N LEU A 292 -27.16 0.53 22.56
CA LEU A 292 -26.29 -0.16 21.60
C LEU A 292 -25.51 -1.29 22.27
N VAL A 293 -25.01 -1.07 23.49
CA VAL A 293 -24.33 -2.10 24.29
C VAL A 293 -25.29 -3.18 24.78
N ALA A 294 -26.49 -2.81 25.21
CA ALA A 294 -27.53 -3.75 25.62
C ALA A 294 -27.95 -4.67 24.46
N LEU A 295 -28.18 -4.13 23.26
CA LEU A 295 -28.39 -4.92 22.04
C LEU A 295 -27.23 -5.90 21.81
N GLN A 296 -25.98 -5.43 21.85
CA GLN A 296 -24.82 -6.28 21.57
C GLN A 296 -24.64 -7.42 22.60
N THR A 297 -25.10 -7.22 23.84
CA THR A 297 -24.95 -8.16 24.95
C THR A 297 -25.71 -9.46 24.72
N ASP A 298 -26.92 -9.38 24.14
CA ASP A 298 -27.79 -10.56 23.93
C ASP A 298 -27.85 -11.05 22.47
N LEU A 299 -27.52 -10.19 21.49
CA LEU A 299 -27.64 -10.54 20.07
C LEU A 299 -26.39 -11.22 19.49
N GLY A 300 -25.26 -11.19 20.21
CA GLY A 300 -23.99 -11.70 19.71
C GLY A 300 -23.52 -11.00 18.42
N CYS A 301 -24.04 -9.82 18.09
CA CYS A 301 -23.77 -9.12 16.84
C CYS A 301 -22.43 -8.36 16.89
N ARG A 302 -21.91 -8.01 15.72
CA ARG A 302 -20.81 -7.04 15.64
C ARG A 302 -21.34 -5.66 15.99
N LEU A 303 -20.50 -4.81 16.58
CA LEU A 303 -20.92 -3.45 16.94
C LEU A 303 -21.48 -2.67 15.74
N GLY A 304 -20.84 -2.80 14.58
CA GLY A 304 -21.30 -2.15 13.36
C GLY A 304 -22.66 -2.68 12.87
N GLU A 305 -23.00 -3.95 13.14
CA GLU A 305 -24.32 -4.50 12.82
C GLU A 305 -25.40 -3.80 13.66
N ALA A 306 -25.18 -3.62 14.97
CA ALA A 306 -26.11 -2.91 15.84
C ALA A 306 -26.17 -1.39 15.55
N ALA A 307 -25.01 -0.74 15.40
CA ALA A 307 -24.93 0.70 15.17
C ALA A 307 -25.61 1.12 13.85
N GLY A 308 -25.60 0.25 12.84
CA GLY A 308 -26.18 0.52 11.53
C GLY A 308 -27.58 -0.03 11.30
N LEU A 309 -28.33 -0.38 12.36
CA LEU A 309 -29.73 -0.79 12.25
C LEU A 309 -30.61 0.36 11.76
N ALA A 310 -31.55 0.04 10.86
CA ALA A 310 -32.73 0.85 10.62
C ALA A 310 -33.77 0.60 11.72
N LEU A 311 -34.71 1.53 11.92
CA LEU A 311 -35.85 1.27 12.80
C LEU A 311 -36.72 0.11 12.29
N ASP A 312 -36.88 0.00 10.96
CA ASP A 312 -37.62 -1.09 10.31
C ASP A 312 -36.98 -2.48 10.49
N ASP A 313 -35.76 -2.56 11.02
CA ASP A 313 -35.14 -3.83 11.36
C ASP A 313 -35.60 -4.34 12.74
N LEU A 314 -36.28 -3.52 13.55
CA LEU A 314 -36.76 -3.85 14.90
C LEU A 314 -38.24 -4.25 14.87
N HIS A 315 -38.51 -5.54 14.80
CA HIS A 315 -39.86 -6.10 14.68
C HIS A 315 -40.49 -6.36 16.05
N LEU A 316 -40.84 -5.27 16.76
CA LEU A 316 -41.36 -5.35 18.14
C LEU A 316 -42.79 -5.90 18.27
N ASN A 317 -43.59 -5.83 17.20
CA ASN A 317 -45.00 -6.25 17.19
C ASN A 317 -45.20 -7.69 16.69
N ALA A 318 -44.12 -8.41 16.39
CA ALA A 318 -44.20 -9.84 16.04
C ALA A 318 -44.52 -10.68 17.27
N GLU A 319 -45.09 -11.87 17.07
CA GLU A 319 -45.37 -12.84 18.15
C GLU A 319 -44.13 -13.12 19.00
N ILE A 320 -42.98 -13.28 18.34
CA ILE A 320 -41.66 -13.26 18.97
C ILE A 320 -40.95 -12.01 18.46
N PRO A 321 -40.76 -10.97 19.29
CA PRO A 321 -40.01 -9.79 18.90
C PRO A 321 -38.59 -10.16 18.42
N TYR A 322 -38.15 -9.60 17.30
CA TYR A 322 -36.84 -9.91 16.71
C TYR A 322 -36.22 -8.71 16.02
N VAL A 323 -34.93 -8.84 15.72
CA VAL A 323 -34.17 -7.88 14.90
C VAL A 323 -33.64 -8.55 13.64
N SER A 324 -33.80 -7.88 12.51
CA SER A 324 -33.23 -8.30 11.22
C SER A 324 -31.86 -7.67 10.98
N ILE A 325 -30.80 -8.47 11.08
CA ILE A 325 -29.45 -8.06 10.71
C ILE A 325 -29.30 -8.30 9.21
N ARG A 326 -29.43 -7.25 8.39
CA ARG A 326 -29.43 -7.32 6.91
C ARG A 326 -28.64 -6.18 6.28
N PRO A 327 -28.07 -6.33 5.08
CA PRO A 327 -27.25 -5.29 4.47
C PRO A 327 -28.06 -4.03 4.19
N HIS A 328 -27.43 -2.87 4.35
CA HIS A 328 -28.00 -1.55 4.04
C HIS A 328 -27.02 -0.72 3.21
N PRO A 329 -27.48 0.32 2.46
CA PRO A 329 -26.61 1.21 1.70
C PRO A 329 -25.48 1.85 2.53
N TRP A 330 -25.75 2.15 3.81
CA TRP A 330 -24.79 2.74 4.74
C TRP A 330 -23.92 1.72 5.48
N ARG A 331 -24.24 0.42 5.37
CA ARG A 331 -23.56 -0.64 6.11
C ARG A 331 -23.69 -2.01 5.42
N SER A 332 -22.59 -2.44 4.80
CA SER A 332 -22.45 -3.81 4.29
C SER A 332 -22.23 -4.83 5.41
N LEU A 333 -22.57 -6.09 5.14
CA LEU A 333 -22.27 -7.23 6.01
C LEU A 333 -20.92 -7.84 5.63
N LYS A 334 -20.23 -8.41 6.62
CA LYS A 334 -18.89 -9.00 6.42
C LYS A 334 -18.93 -10.27 5.57
N THR A 335 -19.98 -11.06 5.72
CA THR A 335 -20.19 -12.35 5.05
C THR A 335 -21.69 -12.55 4.82
N GLU A 336 -22.06 -13.38 3.85
CA GLU A 336 -23.46 -13.77 3.61
C GLU A 336 -24.13 -14.34 4.87
N GLY A 337 -23.41 -15.18 5.61
CA GLY A 337 -23.87 -15.74 6.89
C GLY A 337 -24.11 -14.74 8.01
N SER A 338 -23.72 -13.47 7.83
CA SER A 338 -24.05 -12.42 8.80
C SER A 338 -25.50 -11.93 8.65
N GLU A 339 -26.19 -12.24 7.55
CA GLU A 339 -27.60 -11.89 7.36
C GLU A 339 -28.50 -12.88 8.11
N ARG A 340 -29.29 -12.38 9.06
CA ARG A 340 -30.06 -13.23 9.99
C ARG A 340 -31.12 -12.45 10.76
N ASP A 341 -32.12 -13.18 11.23
CA ASP A 341 -33.11 -12.71 12.19
C ASP A 341 -32.78 -13.28 13.57
N VAL A 342 -32.74 -12.43 14.59
CA VAL A 342 -32.37 -12.81 15.95
C VAL A 342 -33.45 -12.32 16.92
N PRO A 343 -34.05 -13.22 17.73
CA PRO A 343 -35.01 -12.81 18.75
C PRO A 343 -34.44 -11.78 19.72
N LEU A 344 -35.27 -10.80 20.05
CA LEU A 344 -34.99 -9.78 21.06
C LEU A 344 -35.46 -10.30 22.41
N VAL A 345 -34.53 -10.45 23.36
CA VAL A 345 -34.79 -10.94 24.71
C VAL A 345 -34.07 -10.06 25.73
N GLY A 346 -34.51 -10.09 26.99
CA GLY A 346 -33.80 -9.44 28.10
C GLY A 346 -33.46 -7.98 27.82
N ASP A 347 -32.18 -7.64 27.88
CA ASP A 347 -31.70 -6.27 27.72
C ASP A 347 -31.74 -5.80 26.27
N SER A 348 -31.58 -6.71 25.29
CA SER A 348 -31.78 -6.36 23.88
C SER A 348 -33.22 -5.97 23.56
N LEU A 349 -34.21 -6.65 24.16
CA LEU A 349 -35.63 -6.29 24.01
C LEU A 349 -35.94 -4.95 24.65
N TRP A 350 -35.45 -4.72 25.86
CA TRP A 350 -35.57 -3.42 26.52
C TRP A 350 -34.97 -2.31 25.66
N ALA A 351 -33.73 -2.48 25.18
CA ALA A 351 -33.05 -1.48 24.36
C ALA A 351 -33.81 -1.19 23.05
N ALA A 352 -34.30 -2.24 22.37
CA ALA A 352 -35.07 -2.07 21.14
C ALA A 352 -36.36 -1.26 21.35
N LYS A 353 -37.07 -1.49 22.47
CA LYS A 353 -38.24 -0.68 22.85
C LYS A 353 -37.87 0.78 23.09
N ARG A 354 -36.83 1.04 23.90
CA ARG A 354 -36.35 2.42 24.17
C ARG A 354 -35.95 3.14 22.89
N ILE A 355 -35.27 2.47 21.97
CA ILE A 355 -34.90 3.02 20.66
C ILE A 355 -36.14 3.47 19.89
N VAL A 356 -37.15 2.60 19.75
CA VAL A 356 -38.36 2.93 18.99
C VAL A 356 -39.19 4.02 19.69
N GLU A 357 -39.34 3.94 21.00
CA GLU A 357 -40.10 4.93 21.82
C GLU A 357 -39.50 6.34 21.77
N THR A 358 -38.18 6.45 21.73
CA THR A 358 -37.46 7.74 21.78
C THR A 358 -37.13 8.29 20.39
N SER A 359 -37.39 7.52 19.34
CA SER A 359 -37.13 7.94 17.97
C SER A 359 -38.13 9.00 17.50
N ALA A 360 -37.65 9.96 16.70
CA ALA A 360 -38.54 10.89 16.01
C ALA A 360 -39.44 10.13 15.03
N LYS A 361 -40.64 10.66 14.75
CA LYS A 361 -41.65 9.99 13.91
C LYS A 361 -41.15 9.67 12.49
N ASP A 362 -40.20 10.45 11.98
CA ASP A 362 -39.59 10.34 10.65
C ASP A 362 -38.15 9.79 10.71
N ALA A 363 -37.68 9.36 11.89
CA ALA A 363 -36.36 8.78 12.02
C ALA A 363 -36.27 7.46 11.22
N LYS A 364 -35.18 7.30 10.48
CA LYS A 364 -34.90 6.06 9.74
C LYS A 364 -33.94 5.12 10.48
N PHE A 365 -33.01 5.70 11.23
CA PHE A 365 -31.88 4.99 11.84
C PHE A 365 -32.13 4.79 13.33
N ALA A 366 -31.83 3.60 13.84
CA ALA A 366 -31.85 3.33 15.27
C ALA A 366 -30.80 4.15 16.05
N PHE A 367 -29.69 4.49 15.40
CA PHE A 367 -28.58 5.25 15.99
C PHE A 367 -28.11 6.39 15.06
N PRO A 368 -28.90 7.47 14.91
CA PRO A 368 -28.59 8.57 13.99
C PRO A 368 -27.29 9.31 14.34
N ARG A 369 -26.82 9.19 15.59
CA ARG A 369 -25.50 9.70 16.03
C ARG A 369 -24.33 9.10 15.26
N TYR A 370 -24.45 7.85 14.80
CA TYR A 370 -23.36 7.12 14.15
C TYR A 370 -23.67 6.71 12.72
N THR A 371 -24.93 6.84 12.29
CA THR A 371 -25.39 6.33 11.01
C THR A 371 -26.12 7.39 10.22
N THR A 372 -25.72 7.54 8.97
CA THR A 372 -26.34 8.41 7.96
C THR A 372 -26.73 7.58 6.74
N HIS A 373 -27.35 8.20 5.73
CA HIS A 373 -27.74 7.49 4.50
C HIS A 373 -26.56 6.85 3.74
N GLY A 374 -25.36 7.43 3.85
CA GLY A 374 -24.18 6.96 3.12
C GLY A 374 -23.20 6.12 3.93
N SER A 375 -23.24 6.16 5.26
CA SER A 375 -22.25 5.43 6.07
C SER A 375 -22.67 5.22 7.53
N CYS A 376 -22.12 4.17 8.13
CA CYS A 376 -22.17 3.90 9.56
C CYS A 376 -20.77 3.97 10.19
N ASN A 377 -20.55 4.93 11.09
CA ASN A 377 -19.29 5.15 11.79
C ASN A 377 -19.18 4.28 13.07
N ALA A 378 -19.12 2.97 12.87
CA ALA A 378 -18.98 2.00 13.96
C ALA A 378 -17.66 2.15 14.76
N ASN A 379 -16.63 2.74 14.15
CA ASN A 379 -15.36 3.01 14.84
C ASN A 379 -15.53 4.09 15.92
N ASN A 380 -16.26 5.16 15.62
CA ASN A 380 -16.56 6.20 16.59
C ASN A 380 -17.43 5.66 17.72
N ALA A 381 -18.48 4.89 17.38
CA ALA A 381 -19.28 4.18 18.39
C ALA A 381 -18.41 3.30 19.31
N SER A 382 -17.50 2.51 18.74
CA SER A 382 -16.57 1.67 19.51
C SER A 382 -15.67 2.49 20.42
N ALA A 383 -15.10 3.60 19.92
CA ALA A 383 -14.25 4.47 20.71
C ALA A 383 -15.01 5.10 21.88
N THR A 384 -16.24 5.58 21.65
CA THR A 384 -17.10 6.14 22.70
C THR A 384 -17.45 5.10 23.76
N ILE A 385 -17.85 3.89 23.35
CA ILE A 385 -18.21 2.81 24.29
C ILE A 385 -16.98 2.34 25.08
N ASN A 386 -15.84 2.13 24.42
CA ASN A 386 -14.63 1.68 25.10
C ASN A 386 -14.14 2.73 26.13
N LYS A 387 -14.27 4.02 25.83
CA LYS A 387 -14.02 5.09 26.82
C LYS A 387 -14.98 4.97 28.00
N TRP A 388 -16.27 4.76 27.77
CA TRP A 388 -17.22 4.52 28.86
C TRP A 388 -16.89 3.26 29.67
N PHE A 389 -16.50 2.16 29.04
CA PHE A 389 -16.09 0.94 29.76
C PHE A 389 -14.95 1.24 30.74
N GLN A 390 -13.98 2.06 30.33
CA GLN A 390 -12.92 2.51 31.23
C GLN A 390 -13.45 3.33 32.41
N THR A 391 -14.41 4.24 32.21
CA THR A 391 -14.97 5.04 33.31
C THR A 391 -15.74 4.20 34.33
N VAL A 392 -16.33 3.08 33.91
CA VAL A 392 -17.01 2.13 34.81
C VAL A 392 -16.06 1.04 35.35
N GLY A 393 -14.75 1.15 35.12
CA GLY A 393 -13.74 0.21 35.63
C GLY A 393 -13.73 -1.15 34.92
N LEU A 394 -14.21 -1.22 33.67
CA LEU A 394 -14.16 -2.41 32.83
C LEU A 394 -12.99 -2.33 31.85
N SER A 395 -12.10 -3.32 31.86
CA SER A 395 -10.90 -3.38 31.00
C SER A 395 -11.12 -4.11 29.66
N LYS A 396 -12.38 -4.39 29.31
CA LYS A 396 -12.79 -5.09 28.08
C LYS A 396 -13.24 -4.11 27.00
N THR A 397 -13.52 -4.60 25.80
CA THR A 397 -14.07 -3.81 24.70
C THR A 397 -15.42 -4.37 24.25
N THR A 398 -16.09 -3.65 23.35
CA THR A 398 -17.33 -4.11 22.72
C THR A 398 -17.18 -5.45 21.98
N HIS A 399 -15.97 -5.81 21.56
CA HIS A 399 -15.76 -7.08 20.85
C HIS A 399 -15.87 -8.29 21.80
N GLU A 400 -15.49 -8.15 23.07
CA GLU A 400 -15.62 -9.23 24.05
C GLU A 400 -17.08 -9.56 24.37
N LEU A 401 -18.04 -8.64 24.21
CA LEU A 401 -19.47 -8.92 24.41
C LEU A 401 -19.97 -10.00 23.44
N ARG A 402 -19.57 -9.91 22.18
CA ARG A 402 -19.90 -10.93 21.16
C ARG A 402 -19.39 -12.32 21.55
N HIS A 403 -18.15 -12.42 22.03
CA HIS A 403 -17.59 -13.69 22.52
C HIS A 403 -18.30 -14.19 23.77
N THR A 404 -18.67 -13.26 24.65
CA THR A 404 -19.43 -13.57 25.87
C THR A 404 -20.78 -14.18 25.52
N MET A 405 -21.48 -13.67 24.52
CA MET A 405 -22.74 -14.26 24.06
C MET A 405 -22.56 -15.69 23.54
N THR A 406 -21.47 -15.96 22.81
CA THR A 406 -21.14 -17.31 22.37
C THR A 406 -20.96 -18.25 23.56
N ASP A 407 -20.21 -17.83 24.57
CA ASP A 407 -19.95 -18.65 25.76
C ASP A 407 -21.22 -18.85 26.60
N ARG A 408 -22.07 -17.81 26.74
CA ARG A 408 -23.39 -17.91 27.36
C ARG A 408 -24.26 -18.97 26.68
N LEU A 409 -24.34 -18.98 25.35
CA LEU A 409 -25.11 -19.99 24.60
C LEU A 409 -24.53 -21.40 24.80
N ARG A 410 -23.21 -21.56 24.75
CA ARG A 410 -22.55 -22.87 25.02
C ARG A 410 -22.92 -23.41 26.39
N ASN A 411 -22.96 -22.54 27.41
CA ASN A 411 -23.31 -22.91 28.78
C ASN A 411 -24.80 -23.31 28.94
N THR A 412 -25.65 -23.06 27.94
CA THR A 412 -27.05 -23.51 27.92
C THR A 412 -27.25 -24.82 27.14
N ASN A 413 -26.17 -25.50 26.74
CA ASN A 413 -26.19 -26.65 25.83
C ASN A 413 -26.86 -26.34 24.47
N ALA A 414 -26.82 -25.08 24.01
CA ALA A 414 -27.25 -24.75 22.65
C ALA A 414 -26.35 -25.46 21.64
N ASN A 415 -26.96 -26.09 20.64
CA ASN A 415 -26.20 -26.78 19.59
C ASN A 415 -25.41 -25.77 18.73
N ALA A 416 -24.40 -26.26 18.01
CA ALA A 416 -23.55 -25.42 17.18
C ALA A 416 -24.34 -24.63 16.13
N MET A 417 -25.39 -25.22 15.55
CA MET A 417 -26.23 -24.59 14.53
C MET A 417 -26.97 -23.36 15.08
N VAL A 418 -27.47 -23.41 16.31
CA VAL A 418 -28.10 -22.29 17.02
C VAL A 418 -27.07 -21.21 17.35
N ILE A 419 -25.91 -21.60 17.87
CA ILE A 419 -24.81 -20.65 18.17
C ILE A 419 -24.39 -19.90 16.90
N ASP A 420 -24.21 -20.64 15.80
CA ASP A 420 -23.81 -20.10 14.51
C ASP A 420 -24.90 -19.22 13.89
N ALA A 421 -26.16 -19.58 14.07
CA ALA A 421 -27.31 -18.78 13.64
C ALA A 421 -27.38 -17.46 14.42
N VAL A 422 -27.31 -17.45 15.75
CA VAL A 422 -27.31 -16.21 16.55
C VAL A 422 -26.09 -15.35 16.24
N CYS A 423 -24.91 -15.95 16.16
CA CYS A 423 -23.67 -15.21 15.97
C CYS A 423 -23.47 -14.80 14.51
N GLY A 424 -24.13 -15.41 13.53
CA GLY A 424 -23.87 -15.16 12.10
C GLY A 424 -22.52 -15.72 11.66
N TRP A 425 -22.25 -16.97 12.05
CA TRP A 425 -21.09 -17.77 11.63
C TRP A 425 -21.45 -18.89 10.64
N GLY A 426 -22.72 -19.27 10.58
CA GLY A 426 -23.21 -20.30 9.66
C GLY A 426 -23.40 -19.80 8.23
N LYS A 427 -23.87 -20.68 7.34
CA LYS A 427 -24.36 -20.28 6.01
C LYS A 427 -25.62 -19.42 6.14
N LYS A 428 -25.83 -18.47 5.22
CA LYS A 428 -27.05 -17.66 5.17
C LYS A 428 -28.27 -18.59 5.13
N GLY A 429 -29.28 -18.29 5.95
CA GLY A 429 -30.53 -19.05 5.96
C GLY A 429 -30.46 -20.46 6.55
N ALA A 430 -29.29 -20.98 6.94
CA ALA A 430 -29.12 -22.41 7.25
C ALA A 430 -30.15 -22.98 8.24
N LEU A 431 -30.47 -22.26 9.32
CA LEU A 431 -31.48 -22.70 10.30
C LEU A 431 -32.91 -22.58 9.75
N ARG A 432 -33.20 -21.49 9.02
CA ARG A 432 -34.49 -21.25 8.38
C ARG A 432 -34.77 -22.26 7.28
N ASP A 433 -33.76 -22.66 6.51
CA ASP A 433 -33.90 -23.61 5.41
C ASP A 433 -34.22 -25.02 5.91
N VAL A 434 -33.71 -25.38 7.09
CA VAL A 434 -33.95 -26.70 7.71
C VAL A 434 -35.31 -26.76 8.41
N TYR A 435 -35.74 -25.68 9.07
CA TYR A 435 -36.88 -25.73 9.99
C TYR A 435 -38.06 -24.80 9.64
N GLY A 436 -37.92 -23.93 8.63
CA GLY A 436 -38.86 -22.84 8.38
C GLY A 436 -38.66 -21.66 9.34
N PHE A 437 -39.17 -20.48 8.95
CA PHE A 437 -38.90 -19.23 9.66
C PHE A 437 -39.43 -19.22 11.10
N GLY A 438 -40.71 -19.58 11.31
CA GLY A 438 -41.33 -19.53 12.64
C GLY A 438 -40.67 -20.47 13.65
N PHE A 439 -40.44 -21.73 13.27
CA PHE A 439 -39.78 -22.70 14.16
C PHE A 439 -38.32 -22.33 14.43
N ALA A 440 -37.59 -21.85 13.41
CA ALA A 440 -36.23 -21.36 13.60
C ALA A 440 -36.18 -20.21 14.61
N LEU A 441 -37.09 -19.23 14.50
CA LEU A 441 -37.15 -18.09 15.41
C LEU A 441 -37.50 -18.51 16.84
N GLN A 442 -38.45 -19.44 17.00
CA GLN A 442 -38.82 -20.04 18.29
C GLN A 442 -37.63 -20.76 18.94
N MET A 443 -36.90 -21.60 18.19
CA MET A 443 -35.71 -22.29 18.69
C MET A 443 -34.62 -21.31 19.17
N LEU A 444 -34.37 -20.25 18.39
CA LEU A 444 -33.42 -19.21 18.78
C LEU A 444 -33.88 -18.49 20.04
N HIS A 445 -35.18 -18.20 20.15
CA HIS A 445 -35.77 -17.46 21.25
C HIS A 445 -35.62 -18.24 22.56
N GLU A 446 -35.97 -19.54 22.56
CA GLU A 446 -35.79 -20.42 23.71
C GLU A 446 -34.33 -20.54 24.13
N ALA A 447 -33.41 -20.66 23.17
CA ALA A 447 -31.99 -20.72 23.46
C ALA A 447 -31.48 -19.42 24.10
N LEU A 448 -31.88 -18.27 23.56
CA LEU A 448 -31.51 -16.96 24.09
C LEU A 448 -32.12 -16.70 25.47
N LEU A 449 -33.37 -17.09 25.72
CA LEU A 449 -33.99 -16.99 27.05
C LEU A 449 -33.21 -17.78 28.11
N ARG A 450 -32.67 -18.96 27.79
CA ARG A 450 -31.84 -19.72 28.73
C ARG A 450 -30.54 -19.00 29.11
N THR A 451 -30.08 -18.05 28.29
CA THR A 451 -28.86 -17.26 28.59
C THR A 451 -29.12 -16.07 29.50
N ILE A 452 -30.39 -15.71 29.68
CA ILE A 452 -30.84 -14.69 30.62
C ILE A 452 -31.21 -15.48 31.87
N GLU A 453 -30.27 -15.61 32.80
CA GLU A 453 -30.59 -16.22 34.08
C GLU A 453 -31.81 -15.50 34.68
N LYS A 454 -32.81 -16.27 35.11
CA LYS A 454 -33.85 -15.74 35.99
C LYS A 454 -33.11 -15.23 37.22
N ASP A 455 -33.32 -13.97 37.58
CA ASP A 455 -32.96 -13.52 38.92
C ASP A 455 -33.69 -14.47 39.88
N SER A 456 -32.93 -15.37 40.50
CA SER A 456 -33.40 -16.15 41.64
C SER A 456 -33.57 -15.14 42.78
N GLY A 457 -34.72 -14.46 42.76
CA GLY A 457 -35.21 -13.68 43.89
C GLY A 457 -35.51 -14.57 45.07
#